data_AF-A0A2S9ALT1-F1
#
_entry.id   AF-A0A2S9ALT1-F1
#
_cell.length_a   1.000
_cell.length_b   1.000
_cell.length_c   1.000
_cell.angle_alpha   90.00
_cell.angle_beta   90.00
_cell.angle_gamma   90.00
#
_symmetry.space_group_name_H-M   'P 1'
#
loop_
_entity.id
_entity.type
_entity.pdbx_description
1 polymer ?
#
loop_
_entity_poly.entity_id
_entity_poly.type
_entity_poly.pdbx_seq_one_letter_code
_entity_poly.pdbx_strand_id
1 'polypeptide(L)'
;MSRFTHAAATMHTLSLASMEEASRFGVRDADIDHLLLALTIDPDTGGQILRGMGAGLDTARAAVATQHAAQLELVGIASDTDSPRRIVFHETSGYEWTDRALAVWKEATSGERSGDSAAVLRALLDEPSGLIDEILRRLDIDPTTLAARLDEVQRLRLSPPATPETTALSGTRSFFVPASLEDVWALLSSAARIPEWDPAVGMIDADDDEIGPWEAESTIATPDGKPLRVKGEFRRQCVERAECEKPSLVRWRFSYPDAVRSNPRVVDFELEHAAGGMQIRVTLTWDTTRRRRGLRVVRVLLKPLHRLLVFTQLAQIGSGITRVFR
;
A
#
# COMPACT_ATOMS: atom_id res chain seq x y z
N MET A 1 7.00 16.13 -4.98
CA MET A 1 7.17 15.13 -6.06
C MET A 1 6.60 15.73 -7.36
N SER A 2 7.07 15.35 -8.56
CA SER A 2 6.45 15.82 -9.80
C SER A 2 5.13 15.06 -10.06
N ARG A 3 4.22 15.65 -10.84
CA ARG A 3 2.95 15.00 -11.24
C ARG A 3 3.17 13.58 -11.79
N PHE A 4 4.16 13.43 -12.66
CA PHE A 4 4.54 12.14 -13.25
C PHE A 4 4.97 11.10 -12.20
N THR A 5 5.77 11.51 -11.20
CA THR A 5 6.20 10.58 -10.14
C THR A 5 5.04 10.17 -9.22
N HIS A 6 4.06 11.04 -9.01
CA HIS A 6 2.86 10.70 -8.26
C HIS A 6 1.98 9.71 -9.02
N ALA A 7 1.69 10.01 -10.30
CA ALA A 7 0.92 9.12 -11.16
C ALA A 7 1.54 7.71 -11.25
N ALA A 8 2.85 7.63 -11.47
CA ALA A 8 3.55 6.35 -11.51
C ALA A 8 3.46 5.56 -10.19
N ALA A 9 3.52 6.26 -9.05
CA ALA A 9 3.37 5.63 -7.73
C ALA A 9 1.94 5.13 -7.50
N THR A 10 0.92 5.91 -7.88
CA THR A 10 -0.48 5.51 -7.85
C THR A 10 -0.71 4.28 -8.74
N MET A 11 -0.28 4.32 -10.00
CA MET A 11 -0.40 3.20 -10.94
C MET A 11 0.24 1.92 -10.40
N HIS A 12 1.47 2.00 -9.89
CA HIS A 12 2.16 0.84 -9.30
C HIS A 12 1.36 0.24 -8.14
N THR A 13 0.84 1.08 -7.25
CA THR A 13 0.13 0.66 -6.04
C THR A 13 -1.19 -0.01 -6.37
N LEU A 14 -1.99 0.66 -7.21
CA LEU A 14 -3.27 0.15 -7.66
C LEU A 14 -3.08 -1.10 -8.52
N SER A 15 -2.03 -1.19 -9.34
CA SER A 15 -1.77 -2.39 -10.14
C SER A 15 -1.44 -3.60 -9.29
N LEU A 16 -0.57 -3.44 -8.28
CA LEU A 16 -0.25 -4.54 -7.38
C LEU A 16 -1.50 -5.00 -6.63
N ALA A 17 -2.27 -4.07 -6.06
CA ALA A 17 -3.51 -4.39 -5.37
C ALA A 17 -4.56 -5.05 -6.28
N SER A 18 -4.69 -4.59 -7.53
CA SER A 18 -5.64 -5.17 -8.49
C SER A 18 -5.26 -6.61 -8.84
N MET A 19 -3.96 -6.88 -9.04
CA MET A 19 -3.48 -8.23 -9.31
C MET A 19 -3.61 -9.15 -8.10
N GLU A 20 -3.44 -8.62 -6.87
CA GLU A 20 -3.73 -9.37 -5.64
C GLU A 20 -5.21 -9.76 -5.58
N GLU A 21 -6.14 -8.84 -5.89
CA GLU A 21 -7.58 -9.14 -5.93
C GLU A 21 -7.91 -10.13 -7.06
N ALA A 22 -7.36 -9.96 -8.26
CA ALA A 22 -7.52 -10.92 -9.36
C ALA A 22 -7.10 -12.34 -8.95
N SER A 23 -5.98 -12.45 -8.24
CA SER A 23 -5.53 -13.74 -7.70
C SER A 23 -6.52 -14.37 -6.72
N ARG A 24 -7.26 -13.57 -5.93
CA ARG A 24 -8.30 -14.08 -5.01
C ARG A 24 -9.51 -14.65 -5.75
N PHE A 25 -9.86 -14.08 -6.90
CA PHE A 25 -10.88 -14.63 -7.80
C PHE A 25 -10.35 -15.80 -8.63
N GLY A 26 -9.07 -16.18 -8.48
CA GLY A 26 -8.45 -17.27 -9.22
C GLY A 26 -8.21 -16.95 -10.70
N VAL A 27 -8.29 -15.67 -11.09
CA VAL A 27 -8.05 -15.21 -12.45
C VAL A 27 -6.64 -14.62 -12.57
N ARG A 28 -6.07 -14.70 -13.78
CA ARG A 28 -4.75 -14.11 -14.08
C ARG A 28 -4.84 -12.79 -14.82
N ASP A 29 -6.00 -12.48 -15.38
CA ASP A 29 -6.24 -11.20 -16.04
C ASP A 29 -6.91 -10.26 -15.03
N ALA A 30 -6.20 -9.21 -14.64
CA ALA A 30 -6.77 -8.13 -13.85
C ALA A 30 -7.60 -7.22 -14.78
N ASP A 31 -8.81 -6.89 -14.34
CA ASP A 31 -9.76 -6.07 -15.09
C ASP A 31 -10.26 -4.89 -14.24
N ILE A 32 -11.21 -4.11 -14.76
CA ILE A 32 -11.68 -2.84 -14.19
C ILE A 32 -12.38 -2.98 -12.83
N ASP A 33 -13.00 -4.13 -12.56
CA ASP A 33 -13.59 -4.49 -11.26
C ASP A 33 -12.52 -4.70 -10.20
N HIS A 34 -11.42 -5.38 -10.54
CA HIS A 34 -10.26 -5.54 -9.68
C HIS A 34 -9.58 -4.20 -9.38
N LEU A 35 -9.57 -3.30 -10.38
CA LEU A 35 -9.11 -1.92 -10.20
C LEU A 35 -10.03 -1.12 -9.27
N LEU A 36 -11.35 -1.31 -9.35
CA LEU A 36 -12.30 -0.73 -8.39
C LEU A 36 -12.04 -1.25 -6.97
N LEU A 37 -11.82 -2.55 -6.79
CA LEU A 37 -11.46 -3.14 -5.50
C LEU A 37 -10.16 -2.53 -4.96
N ALA A 38 -9.14 -2.39 -5.81
CA ALA A 38 -7.88 -1.73 -5.44
C ALA A 38 -8.06 -0.27 -5.01
N LEU A 39 -9.00 0.46 -5.60
CA LEU A 39 -9.31 1.84 -5.19
C LEU A 39 -9.94 1.88 -3.78
N THR A 40 -10.73 0.89 -3.37
CA THR A 40 -11.34 0.88 -2.02
C THR A 40 -10.31 0.83 -0.88
N ILE A 41 -9.07 0.44 -1.18
CA ILE A 41 -7.95 0.34 -0.24
C ILE A 41 -6.86 1.37 -0.51
N ASP A 42 -7.07 2.25 -1.49
CA ASP A 42 -6.16 3.35 -1.81
C ASP A 42 -6.28 4.45 -0.73
N PRO A 43 -5.16 4.92 -0.16
CA PRO A 43 -5.19 5.98 0.85
C PRO A 43 -5.51 7.36 0.26
N ASP A 44 -5.37 7.52 -1.06
CA ASP A 44 -5.63 8.79 -1.72
C ASP A 44 -7.14 8.95 -1.97
N THR A 45 -7.48 9.78 -2.93
CA THR A 45 -8.73 10.54 -2.96
C THR A 45 -9.88 9.72 -3.47
N GLY A 46 -9.63 8.96 -4.53
CA GLY A 46 -10.62 8.03 -5.08
C GLY A 46 -11.05 7.06 -3.99
N GLY A 47 -10.09 6.46 -3.27
CA GLY A 47 -10.39 5.55 -2.17
C GLY A 47 -11.09 6.22 -0.99
N GLN A 48 -10.65 7.40 -0.56
CA GLN A 48 -11.31 8.14 0.52
C GLN A 48 -12.77 8.48 0.20
N ILE A 49 -13.07 8.91 -1.02
CA ILE A 49 -14.44 9.23 -1.44
C ILE A 49 -15.28 7.95 -1.49
N LEU A 50 -14.79 6.87 -2.10
CA LEU A 50 -15.50 5.59 -2.14
C LEU A 50 -15.86 5.09 -0.74
N ARG A 51 -14.88 5.05 0.17
CA ARG A 51 -15.12 4.62 1.55
C ARG A 51 -16.02 5.57 2.32
N GLY A 52 -15.89 6.88 2.09
CA GLY A 52 -16.78 7.90 2.65
C GLY A 52 -18.23 7.74 2.19
N MET A 53 -18.44 7.11 1.04
CA MET A 53 -19.76 6.75 0.49
C MET A 53 -20.20 5.31 0.83
N GLY A 54 -19.45 4.59 1.67
CA GLY A 54 -19.80 3.23 2.11
C GLY A 54 -19.21 2.08 1.30
N ALA A 55 -18.42 2.36 0.25
CA ALA A 55 -17.69 1.32 -0.50
C ALA A 55 -16.40 0.91 0.24
N GLY A 56 -16.56 0.10 1.28
CA GLY A 56 -15.46 -0.66 1.90
C GLY A 56 -15.02 -1.84 1.03
N LEU A 57 -13.84 -2.40 1.34
CA LEU A 57 -13.29 -3.52 0.57
C LEU A 57 -14.21 -4.74 0.56
N ASP A 58 -14.73 -5.15 1.72
CA ASP A 58 -15.54 -6.37 1.82
C ASP A 58 -16.91 -6.20 1.16
N THR A 59 -17.54 -5.02 1.31
CA THR A 59 -18.80 -4.72 0.62
C THR A 59 -18.58 -4.66 -0.90
N ALA A 60 -17.49 -4.06 -1.36
CA ALA A 60 -17.13 -4.03 -2.78
C ALA A 60 -16.84 -5.43 -3.34
N ARG A 61 -16.10 -6.28 -2.62
CA ARG A 61 -15.87 -7.70 -3.00
C ARG A 61 -17.18 -8.46 -3.13
N ALA A 62 -18.11 -8.29 -2.18
CA ALA A 62 -19.41 -8.92 -2.23
C ALA A 62 -20.25 -8.44 -3.44
N ALA A 63 -20.20 -7.14 -3.75
CA ALA A 63 -20.88 -6.57 -4.91
C ALA A 63 -20.31 -7.10 -6.24
N VAL A 64 -18.98 -7.21 -6.37
CA VAL A 64 -18.31 -7.81 -7.53
C VAL A 64 -18.68 -9.29 -7.68
N ALA A 65 -18.63 -10.07 -6.59
CA ALA A 65 -19.01 -11.49 -6.63
C ALA A 65 -20.48 -11.68 -7.06
N THR A 66 -21.38 -10.86 -6.53
CA THR A 66 -22.80 -10.84 -6.91
C THR A 66 -22.99 -10.50 -8.39
N GLN A 67 -22.23 -9.52 -8.88
CA GLN A 67 -22.26 -9.13 -10.28
C GLN A 67 -21.78 -10.26 -11.21
N HIS A 68 -20.69 -10.94 -10.87
CA HIS A 68 -20.20 -12.09 -11.63
C HIS A 68 -21.19 -13.25 -11.63
N ALA A 69 -21.79 -13.56 -10.47
CA ALA A 69 -22.81 -14.58 -10.38
C ALA A 69 -24.01 -14.27 -11.29
N ALA A 70 -24.51 -13.03 -11.28
CA ALA A 70 -25.61 -12.61 -12.16
C ALA A 70 -25.26 -12.74 -13.65
N GLN A 71 -24.02 -12.44 -14.05
CA GLN A 71 -23.56 -12.61 -15.43
C GLN A 71 -23.47 -14.09 -15.85
N LEU A 72 -23.05 -14.98 -14.94
CA LEU A 72 -23.02 -16.42 -15.19
C LEU A 72 -24.43 -17.02 -15.29
N GLU A 73 -25.36 -16.56 -14.45
CA GLU A 73 -26.76 -16.99 -14.50
C GLU A 73 -27.43 -16.62 -15.83
N LEU A 74 -27.10 -15.45 -16.41
CA LEU A 74 -27.61 -15.05 -17.73
C LEU A 74 -27.20 -16.01 -18.87
N VAL A 75 -26.07 -16.70 -18.72
CA VAL A 75 -25.60 -17.72 -19.67
C VAL A 75 -25.93 -19.16 -19.24
N GLY A 76 -26.75 -19.32 -18.19
CA GLY A 76 -27.22 -20.62 -17.69
C GLY A 76 -26.18 -21.40 -16.88
N ILE A 77 -25.13 -20.75 -16.40
CA ILE A 77 -24.11 -21.35 -15.55
C ILE A 77 -24.46 -21.06 -14.09
N ALA A 78 -24.70 -22.10 -13.30
CA ALA A 78 -24.84 -21.95 -11.85
C ALA A 78 -23.48 -21.55 -11.26
N SER A 79 -23.45 -20.44 -10.52
CA SER A 79 -22.25 -19.99 -9.83
C SER A 79 -22.25 -20.58 -8.41
N ASP A 80 -21.30 -21.47 -8.12
CA ASP A 80 -20.93 -21.75 -6.73
C ASP A 80 -20.17 -20.53 -6.20
N THR A 81 -20.81 -19.76 -5.32
CA THR A 81 -20.17 -18.63 -4.62
C THR A 81 -19.22 -19.17 -3.57
N ASP A 82 -18.09 -19.71 -4.02
CA ASP A 82 -16.97 -20.04 -3.15
C ASP A 82 -16.46 -18.75 -2.48
N SER A 83 -16.10 -18.86 -1.21
CA SER A 83 -15.52 -17.75 -0.46
C SER A 83 -14.23 -17.24 -1.14
N PRO A 84 -13.94 -15.92 -1.09
CA PRO A 84 -12.75 -15.35 -1.70
C PRO A 84 -11.48 -16.10 -1.26
N ARG A 85 -10.67 -16.53 -2.22
CA ARG A 85 -9.47 -17.32 -1.92
C ARG A 85 -8.38 -16.42 -1.33
N ARG A 86 -7.39 -17.05 -0.71
CA ARG A 86 -6.14 -16.38 -0.28
C ARG A 86 -5.44 -15.74 -1.48
N ILE A 87 -4.76 -14.61 -1.26
CA ILE A 87 -3.87 -13.98 -2.25
C ILE A 87 -2.72 -14.94 -2.59
N VAL A 88 -2.59 -15.28 -3.87
CA VAL A 88 -1.49 -16.12 -4.41
C VAL A 88 -0.67 -15.40 -5.50
N PHE A 89 -0.92 -14.11 -5.71
CA PHE A 89 -0.22 -13.27 -6.70
C PHE A 89 1.30 -13.36 -6.58
N HIS A 90 1.83 -13.35 -5.37
CA HIS A 90 3.29 -13.38 -5.13
C HIS A 90 3.91 -14.78 -5.31
N GLU A 91 3.08 -15.82 -5.38
CA GLU A 91 3.49 -17.23 -5.46
C GLU A 91 3.38 -17.77 -6.90
N THR A 92 2.73 -17.01 -7.79
CA THR A 92 2.38 -17.44 -9.15
C THR A 92 2.76 -16.36 -10.16
N SER A 93 2.78 -16.72 -11.45
CA SER A 93 3.23 -15.83 -12.54
C SER A 93 2.20 -15.73 -13.66
N GLY A 94 2.41 -14.77 -14.57
CA GLY A 94 1.60 -14.60 -15.78
C GLY A 94 0.33 -13.78 -15.53
N TYR A 95 0.42 -12.76 -14.67
CA TYR A 95 -0.66 -11.81 -14.49
C TYR A 95 -0.58 -10.70 -15.53
N GLU A 96 -1.68 -10.48 -16.23
CA GLU A 96 -1.79 -9.47 -17.29
C GLU A 96 -2.99 -8.55 -17.02
N TRP A 97 -3.04 -7.43 -17.75
CA TRP A 97 -4.18 -6.53 -17.72
C TRP A 97 -5.03 -6.75 -18.96
N THR A 98 -6.35 -6.72 -18.79
CA THR A 98 -7.25 -6.68 -19.95
C THR A 98 -7.07 -5.38 -20.75
N ASP A 99 -7.37 -5.42 -22.04
CA ASP A 99 -7.34 -4.23 -22.91
C ASP A 99 -8.24 -3.10 -22.38
N ARG A 100 -9.38 -3.47 -21.77
CA ARG A 100 -10.32 -2.54 -21.15
C ARG A 100 -9.70 -1.83 -19.94
N ALA A 101 -9.04 -2.56 -19.05
CA ALA A 101 -8.35 -1.95 -17.91
C ALA A 101 -7.16 -1.08 -18.35
N LEU A 102 -6.42 -1.49 -19.39
CA LEU A 102 -5.37 -0.67 -19.99
C LEU A 102 -5.93 0.64 -20.59
N ALA A 103 -7.12 0.60 -21.19
CA ALA A 103 -7.80 1.80 -21.69
C ALA A 103 -8.13 2.77 -20.55
N VAL A 104 -8.63 2.27 -19.40
CA VAL A 104 -8.88 3.08 -18.20
C VAL A 104 -7.58 3.73 -17.69
N TRP A 105 -6.48 2.99 -17.63
CA TRP A 105 -5.17 3.54 -17.22
C TRP A 105 -4.68 4.65 -18.15
N LYS A 106 -4.80 4.43 -19.45
CA LYS A 106 -4.44 5.42 -20.46
C LYS A 106 -5.29 6.68 -20.31
N GLU A 107 -6.59 6.51 -20.08
CA GLU A 107 -7.53 7.62 -19.93
C GLU A 107 -7.38 8.36 -18.60
N ALA A 108 -6.95 7.69 -17.53
CA ALA A 108 -6.63 8.33 -16.25
C ALA A 108 -5.37 9.24 -16.34
N THR A 109 -4.50 8.98 -17.31
CA THR A 109 -3.23 9.70 -17.51
C THR A 109 -3.23 10.63 -18.73
N SER A 110 -4.31 10.66 -19.50
CA SER A 110 -4.45 11.47 -20.71
C SER A 110 -4.74 12.95 -20.39
N GLY A 111 -4.32 13.84 -21.31
CA GLY A 111 -4.63 15.27 -21.25
C GLY A 111 -4.21 15.96 -19.94
N GLU A 112 -5.16 16.69 -19.35
CA GLU A 112 -4.94 17.46 -18.12
C GLU A 112 -5.04 16.60 -16.84
N ARG A 113 -5.45 15.34 -16.93
CA ARG A 113 -5.64 14.46 -15.76
C ARG A 113 -4.33 14.19 -15.04
N SER A 114 -4.39 14.14 -13.72
CA SER A 114 -3.22 14.03 -12.83
C SER A 114 -2.63 12.63 -12.78
N GLY A 115 -3.37 11.59 -13.21
CA GLY A 115 -3.01 10.18 -13.02
C GLY A 115 -3.07 9.72 -11.56
N ASP A 116 -3.70 10.50 -10.67
CA ASP A 116 -3.96 10.08 -9.29
C ASP A 116 -5.21 9.19 -9.20
N SER A 117 -5.52 8.69 -7.99
CA SER A 117 -6.62 7.76 -7.81
C SER A 117 -8.01 8.35 -8.10
N ALA A 118 -8.18 9.67 -8.00
CA ALA A 118 -9.42 10.32 -8.42
C ALA A 118 -9.55 10.36 -9.94
N ALA A 119 -8.44 10.57 -10.66
CA ALA A 119 -8.43 10.47 -12.12
C ALA A 119 -8.73 9.04 -12.61
N VAL A 120 -8.20 8.02 -11.92
CA VAL A 120 -8.50 6.61 -12.22
C VAL A 120 -9.98 6.31 -11.95
N LEU A 121 -10.52 6.75 -10.82
CA LEU A 121 -11.94 6.54 -10.52
C LEU A 121 -12.85 7.24 -11.53
N ARG A 122 -12.52 8.44 -12.00
CA ARG A 122 -13.25 9.09 -13.10
C ARG A 122 -13.21 8.27 -14.39
N ALA A 123 -12.03 7.79 -14.77
CA ALA A 123 -11.89 6.96 -15.96
C ALA A 123 -12.69 5.64 -15.88
N LEU A 124 -12.89 5.09 -14.68
CA LEU A 124 -13.78 3.95 -14.45
C LEU A 124 -15.27 4.30 -14.60
N LEU A 125 -15.69 5.49 -14.18
CA LEU A 125 -17.07 5.97 -14.36
C LEU A 125 -17.39 6.27 -15.83
N ASP A 126 -16.38 6.71 -16.59
CA ASP A 126 -16.50 6.97 -18.03
C ASP A 126 -16.42 5.68 -18.88
N GLU A 127 -16.19 4.52 -18.26
CA GLU A 127 -16.01 3.24 -18.96
C GLU A 127 -17.35 2.75 -19.56
N PRO A 128 -17.39 2.41 -20.86
CA PRO A 128 -18.65 2.24 -21.60
C PRO A 128 -19.39 0.91 -21.34
N SER A 129 -18.78 -0.09 -20.70
CA SER A 129 -19.42 -1.40 -20.52
C SER A 129 -20.56 -1.40 -19.51
N GLY A 130 -20.65 -0.38 -18.66
CA GLY A 130 -21.67 -0.29 -17.59
C GLY A 130 -21.40 -1.20 -16.38
N LEU A 131 -20.32 -1.99 -16.40
CA LEU A 131 -19.98 -2.91 -15.31
C LEU A 131 -19.75 -2.17 -13.98
N ILE A 132 -18.96 -1.09 -14.00
CA ILE A 132 -18.67 -0.29 -12.80
C ILE A 132 -19.95 0.36 -12.26
N ASP A 133 -20.77 0.88 -13.16
CA ASP A 133 -22.08 1.45 -12.85
C ASP A 133 -22.98 0.46 -12.12
N GLU A 134 -23.05 -0.79 -12.58
CA GLU A 134 -23.83 -1.85 -11.95
C GLU A 134 -23.27 -2.24 -10.58
N ILE A 135 -21.94 -2.34 -10.44
CA ILE A 135 -21.29 -2.64 -9.15
C ILE A 135 -21.54 -1.51 -8.14
N LEU A 136 -21.41 -0.24 -8.55
CA LEU A 136 -21.65 0.91 -7.68
C LEU A 136 -23.11 0.96 -7.21
N ARG A 137 -24.08 0.70 -8.09
CA ARG A 137 -25.49 0.62 -7.70
C ARG A 137 -25.76 -0.51 -6.70
N ARG A 138 -25.03 -1.64 -6.77
CA ARG A 138 -25.11 -2.71 -5.75
C ARG A 138 -24.54 -2.30 -4.39
N LEU A 139 -23.67 -1.30 -4.38
CA LEU A 139 -23.13 -0.68 -3.17
C LEU A 139 -24.00 0.48 -2.66
N ASP A 140 -25.20 0.68 -3.23
CA ASP A 140 -26.05 1.86 -2.97
C ASP A 140 -25.36 3.20 -3.28
N ILE A 141 -24.39 3.18 -4.20
CA ILE A 141 -23.68 4.37 -4.67
C ILE A 141 -24.22 4.76 -6.04
N ASP A 142 -24.82 5.94 -6.11
CA ASP A 142 -25.19 6.54 -7.39
C ASP A 142 -23.94 7.09 -8.12
N PRO A 143 -23.63 6.62 -9.34
CA PRO A 143 -22.46 7.06 -10.10
C PRO A 143 -22.42 8.57 -10.35
N THR A 144 -23.58 9.20 -10.55
CA THR A 144 -23.64 10.66 -10.82
C THR A 144 -23.30 11.47 -9.58
N THR A 145 -23.76 11.01 -8.42
CA THR A 145 -23.41 11.60 -7.12
C THR A 145 -21.92 11.41 -6.82
N LEU A 146 -21.34 10.25 -7.12
CA LEU A 146 -19.90 10.01 -6.97
C LEU A 146 -19.06 10.93 -7.86
N ALA A 147 -19.45 11.10 -9.13
CA ALA A 147 -18.81 12.05 -10.05
C ALA A 147 -18.85 13.49 -9.50
N ALA A 148 -20.02 13.93 -9.02
CA ALA A 148 -20.17 15.27 -8.44
C ALA A 148 -19.27 15.50 -7.21
N ARG A 149 -19.10 14.47 -6.36
CA ARG A 149 -18.18 14.53 -5.20
C ARG A 149 -16.73 14.63 -5.63
N LEU A 150 -16.31 13.90 -6.65
CA LEU A 150 -14.96 14.01 -7.22
C LEU A 150 -14.69 15.44 -7.71
N ASP A 151 -15.66 16.07 -8.35
CA ASP A 151 -15.54 17.45 -8.87
C ASP A 151 -15.54 18.51 -7.77
N GLU A 152 -16.31 18.29 -6.70
CA GLU A 152 -16.25 19.11 -5.49
C GLU A 152 -14.85 19.09 -4.86
N VAL A 153 -14.30 17.89 -4.61
CA VAL A 153 -12.98 17.74 -3.99
C VAL A 153 -11.86 18.30 -4.87
N GLN A 154 -11.94 18.12 -6.19
CA GLN A 154 -10.96 18.71 -7.11
C GLN A 154 -10.95 20.24 -7.03
N ARG A 155 -12.13 20.89 -6.92
CA ARG A 155 -12.21 22.35 -6.77
C ARG A 155 -11.61 22.85 -5.46
N LEU A 156 -11.74 22.10 -4.38
CA LEU A 156 -11.24 22.49 -3.06
C LEU A 156 -9.71 22.33 -2.90
N ARG A 157 -9.06 21.52 -3.73
CA ARG A 157 -7.64 21.13 -3.59
C ARG A 157 -6.61 22.07 -4.21
N LEU A 158 -6.93 23.36 -4.31
CA LEU A 158 -6.05 24.36 -4.93
C LEU A 158 -4.77 24.69 -4.11
N SER A 159 -4.35 23.87 -3.15
CA SER A 159 -3.04 24.00 -2.49
C SER A 159 -2.45 22.63 -2.09
N PRO A 160 -1.25 22.27 -2.57
CA PRO A 160 -0.56 21.08 -2.10
C PRO A 160 -0.05 21.30 -0.66
N PRO A 161 -0.12 20.28 0.21
CA PRO A 161 0.49 20.36 1.53
C PRO A 161 2.01 20.54 1.40
N ALA A 162 2.56 21.48 2.15
CA ALA A 162 3.99 21.71 2.23
C ALA A 162 4.68 20.46 2.79
N THR A 163 5.59 19.87 2.03
CA THR A 163 6.42 18.76 2.54
C THR A 163 7.47 19.35 3.47
N PRO A 164 7.60 18.91 4.73
CA PRO A 164 8.67 19.38 5.60
C PRO A 164 10.03 19.02 5.00
N GLU A 165 10.89 20.02 4.81
CA GLU A 165 12.26 19.82 4.32
C GLU A 165 13.10 19.13 5.40
N THR A 166 13.22 17.81 5.31
CA THR A 166 14.17 17.06 6.14
C THR A 166 15.53 16.97 5.45
N THR A 167 16.58 17.31 6.19
CA THR A 167 17.98 17.21 5.74
C THR A 167 18.54 15.78 5.81
N ALA A 168 17.78 14.84 6.37
CA ALA A 168 18.09 13.41 6.45
C ALA A 168 17.67 12.68 5.16
N LEU A 169 18.23 11.48 4.93
CA LEU A 169 17.72 10.56 3.90
C LEU A 169 16.42 9.97 4.44
N SER A 170 15.31 10.68 4.22
CA SER A 170 13.99 10.35 4.72
C SER A 170 12.96 10.33 3.60
N GLY A 171 11.88 9.57 3.81
CA GLY A 171 10.70 9.56 2.97
C GLY A 171 9.48 9.20 3.80
N THR A 172 8.32 9.69 3.37
CA THR A 172 7.03 9.46 4.04
C THR A 172 6.02 8.96 3.04
N ARG A 173 5.17 8.03 3.45
CA ARG A 173 4.08 7.49 2.64
C ARG A 173 2.88 7.13 3.51
N SER A 174 1.68 7.37 2.99
CA SER A 174 0.44 6.97 3.64
C SER A 174 -0.08 5.65 3.07
N PHE A 175 -0.76 4.88 3.90
CA PHE A 175 -1.49 3.65 3.55
C PHE A 175 -2.84 3.64 4.25
N PHE A 176 -3.80 2.94 3.67
CA PHE A 176 -5.11 2.73 4.29
C PHE A 176 -5.27 1.25 4.64
N VAL A 177 -5.87 1.00 5.79
CA VAL A 177 -6.13 -0.33 6.33
C VAL A 177 -7.58 -0.41 6.80
N PRO A 178 -8.39 -1.38 6.33
CA PRO A 178 -9.78 -1.55 6.74
C PRO A 178 -9.89 -2.31 8.09
N ALA A 179 -9.20 -1.83 9.12
CA ALA A 179 -9.17 -2.44 10.44
C ALA A 179 -9.34 -1.39 11.54
N SER A 180 -9.63 -1.85 12.77
CA SER A 180 -9.78 -0.96 13.92
C SER A 180 -8.43 -0.38 14.35
N LEU A 181 -8.46 0.74 15.09
CA LEU A 181 -7.27 1.30 15.73
C LEU A 181 -6.57 0.28 16.64
N GLU A 182 -7.33 -0.55 17.35
CA GLU A 182 -6.81 -1.56 18.27
C GLU A 182 -6.02 -2.63 17.52
N ASP A 183 -6.57 -3.17 16.43
CA ASP A 183 -5.92 -4.21 15.63
C ASP A 183 -4.66 -3.69 14.94
N VAL A 184 -4.72 -2.47 14.38
CA VAL A 184 -3.56 -1.81 13.76
C VAL A 184 -2.49 -1.52 14.80
N TRP A 185 -2.88 -1.03 15.98
CA TRP A 185 -1.95 -0.78 17.06
C TRP A 185 -1.29 -2.07 17.57
N ALA A 186 -2.06 -3.15 17.72
CA ALA A 186 -1.55 -4.45 18.13
C ALA A 186 -0.52 -5.02 17.14
N LEU A 187 -0.73 -4.82 15.83
CA LEU A 187 0.26 -5.18 14.80
C LEU A 187 1.54 -4.32 14.90
N LEU A 188 1.39 -3.00 14.97
CA LEU A 188 2.53 -2.08 14.83
C LEU A 188 3.35 -1.90 16.11
N SER A 189 2.76 -2.16 17.28
CA SER A 189 3.43 -1.95 18.58
C SER A 189 4.11 -3.19 19.14
N SER A 190 3.83 -4.38 18.59
CA SER A 190 4.46 -5.65 18.97
C SER A 190 5.74 -5.90 18.18
N ALA A 191 6.82 -6.21 18.90
CA ALA A 191 8.10 -6.57 18.29
C ALA A 191 7.99 -7.92 17.55
N ALA A 192 7.33 -8.92 18.16
CA ALA A 192 7.14 -10.25 17.60
C ALA A 192 6.44 -10.25 16.22
N ARG A 193 5.61 -9.23 15.96
CA ARG A 193 4.86 -9.08 14.71
C ARG A 193 5.58 -8.28 13.62
N ILE A 194 6.79 -7.77 13.88
CA ILE A 194 7.59 -7.05 12.87
C ILE A 194 7.79 -7.85 11.57
N PRO A 195 8.08 -9.17 11.61
CA PRO A 195 8.23 -9.96 10.38
C PRO A 195 6.97 -10.00 9.49
N GLU A 196 5.78 -9.74 10.05
CA GLU A 196 4.54 -9.69 9.27
C GLU A 196 4.48 -8.48 8.33
N TRP A 197 5.16 -7.38 8.68
CA TRP A 197 5.09 -6.13 7.93
C TRP A 197 6.43 -5.60 7.39
N ASP A 198 7.58 -5.97 7.96
CA ASP A 198 8.89 -5.60 7.42
C ASP A 198 9.58 -6.81 6.77
N PRO A 199 9.57 -6.94 5.44
CA PRO A 199 10.14 -8.12 4.78
C PRO A 199 11.67 -8.21 4.90
N ALA A 200 12.35 -7.17 5.40
CA ALA A 200 13.78 -7.26 5.71
C ALA A 200 14.06 -8.04 7.01
N VAL A 201 13.04 -8.23 7.86
CA VAL A 201 13.13 -8.95 9.13
C VAL A 201 12.46 -10.31 8.95
N GLY A 202 13.23 -11.39 9.09
CA GLY A 202 12.75 -12.76 8.90
C GLY A 202 12.23 -13.36 10.20
N MET A 203 12.98 -13.16 11.29
CA MET A 203 12.64 -13.66 12.62
C MET A 203 13.10 -12.64 13.66
N ILE A 204 12.40 -12.58 14.78
CA ILE A 204 12.78 -11.77 15.94
C ILE A 204 12.63 -12.63 17.18
N ASP A 205 13.65 -12.63 18.01
CA ASP A 205 13.60 -13.24 19.34
C ASP A 205 13.04 -12.19 20.30
N ALA A 206 11.71 -12.17 20.39
CA ALA A 206 10.97 -11.25 21.23
C ALA A 206 10.00 -12.01 22.12
N ASP A 207 10.22 -11.94 23.42
CA ASP A 207 9.18 -12.21 24.41
C ASP A 207 8.23 -11.01 24.48
N ASP A 208 6.92 -11.28 24.45
CA ASP A 208 5.87 -10.25 24.40
C ASP A 208 5.87 -9.30 25.62
N ASP A 209 6.49 -9.72 26.72
CA ASP A 209 6.57 -8.97 27.99
C ASP A 209 7.85 -8.13 28.16
N GLU A 210 8.88 -8.33 27.33
CA GLU A 210 10.14 -7.58 27.45
C GLU A 210 10.10 -6.25 26.68
N ILE A 211 10.71 -5.19 27.22
CA ILE A 211 10.82 -3.89 26.55
C ILE A 211 12.25 -3.69 26.06
N GLY A 212 12.66 -4.47 25.05
CA GLY A 212 13.85 -4.31 24.20
C GLY A 212 15.22 -4.05 24.88
N PRO A 213 16.31 -3.97 24.11
CA PRO A 213 16.42 -4.29 22.67
C PRO A 213 16.22 -5.78 22.36
N TRP A 214 15.71 -6.10 21.18
CA TRP A 214 15.52 -7.48 20.70
C TRP A 214 16.51 -7.81 19.58
N GLU A 215 16.96 -9.07 19.55
CA GLU A 215 17.75 -9.59 18.43
C GLU A 215 16.83 -10.12 17.33
N ALA A 216 17.15 -9.79 16.09
CA ALA A 216 16.41 -10.23 14.92
C ALA A 216 17.34 -10.77 13.83
N GLU A 217 16.82 -11.65 13.00
CA GLU A 217 17.49 -12.19 11.83
C GLU A 217 16.90 -11.60 10.56
N SER A 218 17.75 -11.23 9.62
CA SER A 218 17.32 -10.78 8.30
C SER A 218 16.72 -11.90 7.47
N THR A 219 15.71 -11.59 6.67
CA THR A 219 15.12 -12.55 5.73
C THR A 219 16.16 -13.08 4.74
N ILE A 220 16.34 -14.41 4.70
CA ILE A 220 17.31 -15.09 3.84
C ILE A 220 16.69 -15.86 2.68
N ALA A 221 15.36 -15.86 2.54
CA ALA A 221 14.64 -16.50 1.45
C ALA A 221 13.46 -15.64 0.98
N THR A 222 13.14 -15.67 -0.31
CA THR A 222 11.93 -15.06 -0.86
C THR A 222 10.68 -15.84 -0.42
N PRO A 223 9.47 -15.28 -0.55
CA PRO A 223 8.23 -16.03 -0.37
C PRO A 223 8.17 -17.34 -1.17
N ASP A 224 8.72 -17.35 -2.40
CA ASP A 224 8.84 -18.55 -3.25
C ASP A 224 9.93 -19.56 -2.81
N GLY A 225 10.57 -19.36 -1.65
CA GLY A 225 11.63 -20.22 -1.13
C GLY A 225 13.01 -20.05 -1.78
N LYS A 226 13.20 -19.08 -2.68
CA LYS A 226 14.52 -18.83 -3.32
C LYS A 226 15.45 -18.12 -2.34
N PRO A 227 16.73 -18.53 -2.24
CA PRO A 227 17.67 -17.91 -1.31
C PRO A 227 17.99 -16.46 -1.69
N LEU A 228 17.94 -15.56 -0.70
CA LEU A 228 18.36 -14.17 -0.79
C LEU A 228 19.81 -14.03 -0.33
N ARG A 229 20.63 -13.35 -1.14
CA ARG A 229 22.04 -13.13 -0.80
C ARG A 229 22.18 -11.96 0.18
N VAL A 230 22.12 -12.26 1.47
CA VAL A 230 22.42 -11.32 2.56
C VAL A 230 23.88 -11.47 2.99
N LYS A 231 24.66 -10.37 3.03
CA LYS A 231 26.03 -10.41 3.54
C LYS A 231 26.02 -10.74 5.03
N GLY A 232 27.04 -11.45 5.52
CA GLY A 232 27.13 -11.88 6.92
C GLY A 232 26.91 -10.75 7.94
N GLU A 233 27.53 -9.58 7.69
CA GLU A 233 27.43 -8.39 8.55
C GLU A 233 26.00 -7.79 8.67
N PHE A 234 25.09 -8.16 7.77
CA PHE A 234 23.69 -7.73 7.77
C PHE A 234 22.72 -8.85 8.15
N ARG A 235 23.20 -10.00 8.65
CA ARG A 235 22.31 -11.11 9.03
C ARG A 235 21.65 -10.87 10.39
N ARG A 236 22.41 -10.37 11.36
CA ARG A 236 21.90 -10.02 12.68
C ARG A 236 21.47 -8.55 12.69
N GLN A 237 20.28 -8.31 13.22
CA GLN A 237 19.68 -7.01 13.45
C GLN A 237 19.41 -6.84 14.94
N CYS A 238 19.52 -5.61 15.41
CA CYS A 238 19.05 -5.21 16.73
C CYS A 238 17.88 -4.25 16.52
N VAL A 239 16.75 -4.57 17.15
CA VAL A 239 15.50 -3.84 17.04
C VAL A 239 15.19 -3.19 18.38
N GLU A 240 14.88 -1.90 18.34
CA GLU A 240 14.57 -1.09 19.52
C GLU A 240 13.29 -0.31 19.27
N ARG A 241 12.39 -0.30 20.27
CA ARG A 241 11.24 0.62 20.27
C ARG A 241 11.69 1.94 20.86
N ALA A 242 11.95 2.94 20.02
CA ALA A 242 12.52 4.20 20.46
C ALA A 242 11.47 5.17 21.03
N GLU A 243 10.23 5.10 20.56
CA GLU A 243 9.11 5.91 21.06
C GLU A 243 7.80 5.14 20.88
N CYS A 244 6.88 5.31 21.84
CA CYS A 244 5.59 4.63 21.82
C CYS A 244 4.58 5.52 22.59
N GLU A 245 3.86 6.36 21.84
CA GLU A 245 2.78 7.18 22.38
C GLU A 245 1.46 6.53 22.02
N LYS A 246 0.88 5.81 22.99
CA LYS A 246 -0.40 5.11 22.78
C LYS A 246 -1.53 6.13 22.54
N PRO A 247 -2.41 5.93 21.53
CA PRO A 247 -2.36 4.98 20.41
C PRO A 247 -2.02 5.67 19.06
N SER A 248 -1.24 6.76 19.08
CA SER A 248 -1.04 7.63 17.92
C SER A 248 0.29 7.45 17.20
N LEU A 249 1.34 7.07 17.93
CA LEU A 249 2.71 7.01 17.40
C LEU A 249 3.49 5.79 17.90
N VAL A 250 4.07 5.04 16.96
CA VAL A 250 5.10 4.03 17.28
C VAL A 250 6.35 4.29 16.44
N ARG A 251 7.51 4.33 17.09
CA ARG A 251 8.81 4.47 16.43
C ARG A 251 9.68 3.26 16.71
N TRP A 252 10.15 2.64 15.63
CA TRP A 252 11.10 1.54 15.65
C TRP A 252 12.45 1.98 15.11
N ARG A 253 13.51 1.51 15.75
CA ARG A 253 14.90 1.71 15.33
C ARG A 253 15.54 0.35 15.07
N PHE A 254 16.13 0.21 13.89
CA PHE A 254 16.80 -0.98 13.42
C PHE A 254 18.28 -0.67 13.22
N SER A 255 19.14 -1.50 13.79
CA SER A 255 20.58 -1.40 13.64
C SER A 255 21.20 -2.78 13.35
N TYR A 256 22.43 -2.77 12.84
CA TYR A 256 23.16 -3.99 12.52
C TYR A 256 24.42 -4.05 13.41
N PRO A 257 24.43 -4.88 14.47
CA PRO A 257 25.56 -4.93 15.40
C PRO A 257 26.87 -5.31 14.71
N ASP A 258 26.81 -6.23 13.73
CA ASP A 258 27.98 -6.71 13.00
C ASP A 258 28.45 -5.76 11.89
N ALA A 259 27.64 -4.75 11.55
CA ALA A 259 27.96 -3.72 10.57
C ALA A 259 28.06 -2.33 11.22
N VAL A 260 29.08 -2.13 12.08
CA VAL A 260 29.34 -0.89 12.86
C VAL A 260 29.42 0.40 12.02
N ARG A 261 29.58 0.28 10.70
CA ARG A 261 29.61 1.42 9.76
C ARG A 261 28.26 1.70 9.08
N SER A 262 27.28 0.83 9.27
CA SER A 262 25.93 1.00 8.75
C SER A 262 25.20 2.12 9.50
N ASN A 263 24.31 2.81 8.78
CA ASN A 263 23.42 3.78 9.39
C ASN A 263 22.20 3.04 9.96
N PRO A 264 21.76 3.38 11.18
CA PRO A 264 20.51 2.86 11.70
C PRO A 264 19.34 3.37 10.87
N ARG A 265 18.33 2.51 10.74
CA ARG A 265 17.06 2.81 10.09
C ARG A 265 16.02 3.08 11.16
N VAL A 266 15.28 4.17 11.03
CA VAL A 266 14.17 4.53 11.91
C VAL A 266 12.88 4.51 11.09
N VAL A 267 11.85 3.86 11.63
CA VAL A 267 10.52 3.76 11.02
C VAL A 267 9.51 4.29 12.02
N ASP A 268 8.78 5.33 11.61
CA ASP A 268 7.76 5.99 12.41
C ASP A 268 6.38 5.68 11.81
N PHE A 269 5.43 5.35 12.68
CA PHE A 269 4.04 5.09 12.33
C PHE A 269 3.14 6.10 13.05
N GLU A 270 2.50 6.98 12.28
CA GLU A 270 1.43 7.88 12.77
C GLU A 270 0.07 7.32 12.33
N LEU A 271 -0.88 7.23 13.27
CA LEU A 271 -2.22 6.68 13.03
C LEU A 271 -3.28 7.79 13.01
N GLU A 272 -4.08 7.84 11.94
CA GLU A 272 -5.18 8.77 11.75
C GLU A 272 -6.46 7.99 11.43
N HIS A 273 -7.60 8.37 12.00
CA HIS A 273 -8.88 7.74 11.64
C HIS A 273 -9.30 8.12 10.21
N ALA A 274 -9.82 7.15 9.46
CA ALA A 274 -10.31 7.36 8.10
C ALA A 274 -11.68 6.67 7.92
N ALA A 275 -12.43 7.09 6.90
CA ALA A 275 -13.67 6.40 6.55
C ALA A 275 -13.39 4.92 6.26
N GLY A 276 -14.07 4.03 6.99
CA GLY A 276 -13.94 2.59 6.85
C GLY A 276 -12.69 1.95 7.47
N GLY A 277 -11.87 2.68 8.24
CA GLY A 277 -10.68 2.10 8.89
C GLY A 277 -9.65 3.12 9.36
N MET A 278 -8.37 2.78 9.21
CA MET A 278 -7.24 3.60 9.64
C MET A 278 -6.38 4.05 8.47
N GLN A 279 -5.93 5.30 8.51
CA GLN A 279 -4.86 5.81 7.69
C GLN A 279 -3.55 5.77 8.50
N ILE A 280 -2.53 5.16 7.92
CA ILE A 280 -1.22 4.99 8.54
C ILE A 280 -0.24 5.83 7.73
N ARG A 281 0.37 6.84 8.36
CA ARG A 281 1.49 7.58 7.77
C ARG A 281 2.79 6.96 8.28
N VAL A 282 3.58 6.44 7.35
CA VAL A 282 4.86 5.79 7.63
C VAL A 282 5.98 6.72 7.20
N THR A 283 6.87 7.06 8.12
CA THR A 283 8.09 7.82 7.82
C THR A 283 9.30 6.94 8.03
N LEU A 284 10.10 6.75 6.98
CA LEU A 284 11.34 6.02 7.01
C LEU A 284 12.50 7.00 6.97
N THR A 285 13.39 6.94 7.96
CA THR A 285 14.57 7.80 8.05
C THR A 285 15.83 6.97 8.25
N TRP A 286 16.85 7.19 7.42
CA TRP A 286 18.19 6.69 7.72
C TRP A 286 18.96 7.73 8.51
N ASP A 287 19.33 7.35 9.72
CA ASP A 287 20.05 8.20 10.64
C ASP A 287 21.51 8.36 10.16
N THR A 288 21.82 9.53 9.59
CA THR A 288 23.15 9.86 9.08
C THR A 288 24.01 10.63 10.09
N THR A 289 23.83 10.36 11.40
CA THR A 289 24.56 10.99 12.52
C THR A 289 26.09 11.01 12.37
N ARG A 290 26.69 10.12 11.57
CA ARG A 290 28.12 10.25 11.21
C ARG A 290 28.35 11.33 10.16
N ARG A 291 28.65 12.55 10.63
CA ARG A 291 29.20 13.68 9.85
C ARG A 291 30.48 13.27 9.09
N ARG A 292 30.33 12.60 7.94
CA ARG A 292 31.43 12.44 6.97
C ARG A 292 31.64 13.78 6.27
N ARG A 293 32.49 14.63 6.84
CA ARG A 293 33.03 15.83 6.20
C ARG A 293 33.83 15.37 4.96
N GLY A 294 33.22 15.42 3.77
CA GLY A 294 33.92 15.18 2.51
C GLY A 294 33.07 14.75 1.31
N LEU A 295 31.87 14.21 1.52
CA LEU A 295 31.10 13.55 0.42
C LEU A 295 29.84 14.33 -0.04
N ARG A 296 29.78 15.66 0.15
CA ARG A 296 28.59 16.45 -0.22
C ARG A 296 28.20 16.30 -1.70
N VAL A 297 29.16 16.31 -2.61
CA VAL A 297 28.91 16.20 -4.06
C VAL A 297 28.42 14.79 -4.44
N VAL A 298 29.07 13.75 -3.91
CA VAL A 298 28.65 12.34 -4.13
C VAL A 298 27.24 12.09 -3.57
N ARG A 299 26.89 12.70 -2.43
CA ARG A 299 25.55 12.58 -1.83
C ARG A 299 24.45 13.23 -2.68
N VAL A 300 24.76 14.32 -3.40
CA VAL A 300 23.83 14.95 -4.35
C VAL A 300 23.62 14.06 -5.57
N LEU A 301 24.68 13.43 -6.10
CA LEU A 301 24.61 12.54 -7.25
C LEU A 301 23.85 11.24 -6.93
N LEU A 302 24.02 10.69 -5.72
CA LEU A 302 23.35 9.46 -5.27
C LEU A 302 21.94 9.70 -4.69
N LYS A 303 21.53 10.96 -4.50
CA LYS A 303 20.20 11.33 -3.99
C LYS A 303 19.03 10.63 -4.70
N PRO A 304 18.97 10.54 -6.04
CA PRO A 304 17.88 9.82 -6.72
C PRO A 304 17.87 8.33 -6.37
N LEU A 305 19.04 7.67 -6.32
CA LEU A 305 19.14 6.26 -5.97
C LEU A 305 18.69 6.01 -4.52
N HIS A 306 19.11 6.87 -3.59
CA HIS A 306 18.66 6.77 -2.21
C HIS A 306 17.15 6.99 -2.07
N ARG A 307 16.58 7.96 -2.79
CA ARG A 307 15.13 8.18 -2.83
C ARG A 307 14.38 6.96 -3.35
N LEU A 308 14.91 6.32 -4.41
CA LEU A 308 14.32 5.09 -4.94
C LEU A 308 14.35 3.97 -3.90
N LEU A 309 15.48 3.77 -3.21
CA LEU A 309 15.59 2.74 -2.16
C LEU A 309 14.62 2.99 -0.99
N VAL A 310 14.54 4.22 -0.50
CA VAL A 310 13.58 4.63 0.55
C VAL A 310 12.15 4.39 0.08
N PHE A 311 11.84 4.73 -1.18
CA PHE A 311 10.52 4.49 -1.76
C PHE A 311 10.18 3.00 -1.84
N THR A 312 11.09 2.17 -2.37
CA THR A 312 10.90 0.71 -2.46
C THR A 312 10.65 0.11 -1.08
N GLN A 313 11.41 0.55 -0.08
CA GLN A 313 11.29 0.05 1.28
C GLN A 313 9.99 0.47 1.96
N LEU A 314 9.56 1.73 1.80
CA LEU A 314 8.24 2.17 2.27
C LEU A 314 7.12 1.40 1.57
N ALA A 315 7.24 1.15 0.25
CA ALA A 315 6.25 0.38 -0.50
C ALA A 315 6.15 -1.07 0.02
N GLN A 316 7.28 -1.69 0.35
CA GLN A 316 7.35 -3.03 0.94
C GLN A 316 6.71 -3.08 2.33
N ILE A 317 7.06 -2.14 3.22
CA ILE A 317 6.45 -2.04 4.55
C ILE A 317 4.93 -1.85 4.43
N GLY A 318 4.50 -0.91 3.60
CA GLY A 318 3.08 -0.67 3.35
C GLY A 318 2.34 -1.91 2.83
N SER A 319 2.91 -2.61 1.85
CA SER A 319 2.33 -3.86 1.33
C SER A 319 2.25 -4.95 2.39
N GLY A 320 3.25 -5.08 3.27
CA GLY A 320 3.22 -6.01 4.39
C GLY A 320 2.06 -5.69 5.35
N ILE A 321 1.98 -4.44 5.81
CA ILE A 321 0.90 -3.98 6.70
C ILE A 321 -0.48 -4.21 6.07
N THR A 322 -0.70 -3.75 4.84
CA THR A 322 -2.03 -3.84 4.24
C THR A 322 -2.47 -5.28 4.00
N ARG A 323 -1.52 -6.21 3.81
CA ARG A 323 -1.82 -7.62 3.57
C ARG A 323 -2.33 -8.33 4.81
N VAL A 324 -1.88 -7.95 6.00
CA VAL A 324 -2.35 -8.55 7.27
C VAL A 324 -3.85 -8.34 7.48
N PHE A 325 -4.41 -7.27 6.92
CA PHE A 325 -5.80 -6.86 7.14
C PHE A 325 -6.71 -7.01 5.90
N ARG A 326 -6.30 -7.81 4.91
CA ARG A 326 -7.04 -8.00 3.65
C ARG A 326 -7.40 -9.46 3.42
#